data_AF-A0A8B6GRK2-F1
#
_entry.id   AF-A0A8B6GRK2-F1
#
_cell.length_a   1.000
_cell.length_b   1.000
_cell.length_c   1.000
_cell.angle_alpha   90.00
_cell.angle_beta   90.00
_cell.angle_gamma   90.00
#
_symmetry.space_group_name_H-M   'P 1'
#
loop_
_entity.id
_entity.type
_entity.pdbx_description
1 polymer ?
#
loop_
_entity_poly.entity_id
_entity_poly.type
_entity_poly.pdbx_seq_one_letter_code
_entity_poly.pdbx_strand_id
1 'polypeptide(L)'
;MNVLVAHKPEECDLQKFWEIESSGLEADSDENTKNVQNLMLEYQNSSITFKENKYVAKLPWKPDHPELPTNEYIARRRTQNVIDRLAKDPDMLNLYDKIIKEQEMKDFIEKVPITEIDREHGRIHYIPHHPVKKDSNTTPIRIVYDCSCHGNPDLPSLNDCLSSAPPILNKLTSILTRFRLGKYGITTDIEKAFLQVRLDNDDRDATRFFWLSDSTDPTSELIMYRFKVVLFGATCSPFILNATLLKHLSMNQSKVATILQEDLYVDNVLSSMNSEEAAIKYFNESRELLKQGGFNLRSWMSNSDKLRDLALSEKVLDSDKETKILGMRWDAESDTLSFAETKQLKMDTQLTKRELLRQSSAIYDPLGLLGPITIRAKTLIQELWKKGYAWDETLPKEIENEWTDVKNDILQITTKLDTITANKLFERKGLLLDHFAKRWFNEYLPVAEFISLENIGTS
;
A
#
# COMPACT_ATOMS: atom_id res chain seq x y z
N MET A 1 11.99 3.06 2.62
CA MET A 1 10.71 3.50 3.18
C MET A 1 9.62 3.45 2.12
N ASN A 2 8.61 2.62 2.41
CA ASN A 2 7.27 2.54 1.83
C ASN A 2 7.14 2.95 0.37
N VAL A 3 7.40 1.97 -0.51
CA VAL A 3 6.75 1.96 -1.82
C VAL A 3 5.36 1.38 -1.62
N LEU A 4 4.52 2.14 -0.92
CA LEU A 4 3.16 2.27 -1.38
C LEU A 4 3.30 2.61 -2.86
N VAL A 5 2.64 1.83 -3.72
CA VAL A 5 2.35 2.22 -5.10
C VAL A 5 2.25 3.72 -5.08
N ALA A 6 3.11 4.42 -5.82
CA ALA A 6 2.96 5.85 -5.98
C ALA A 6 1.49 6.00 -6.37
N HIS A 7 0.66 6.42 -5.41
CA HIS A 7 -0.66 6.90 -5.71
C HIS A 7 -0.29 7.94 -6.77
N LYS A 8 -0.73 7.69 -8.02
CA LYS A 8 -0.99 8.81 -8.93
C LYS A 8 -1.51 9.90 -8.01
N PRO A 9 -0.86 11.08 -7.92
CA PRO A 9 -1.27 12.12 -6.97
C PRO A 9 -2.77 12.13 -7.05
N GLU A 10 -3.45 11.65 -6.00
CA GLU A 10 -4.83 11.20 -6.15
C GLU A 10 -5.53 12.39 -6.75
N GLU A 11 -5.97 12.26 -8.01
CA GLU A 11 -6.88 13.25 -8.56
C GLU A 11 -7.96 13.31 -7.50
N CYS A 12 -8.11 14.48 -6.86
CA CYS A 12 -9.00 14.66 -5.74
C CYS A 12 -10.37 14.18 -6.21
N ASP A 13 -10.71 12.95 -5.83
CA ASP A 13 -11.93 12.30 -6.25
C ASP A 13 -13.01 12.97 -5.42
N LEU A 14 -13.59 14.01 -5.99
CA LEU A 14 -14.58 14.83 -5.32
C LEU A 14 -15.72 13.95 -4.81
N GLN A 15 -16.07 12.87 -5.52
CA GLN A 15 -17.10 11.94 -5.07
C GLN A 15 -16.69 11.27 -3.75
N LYS A 16 -15.49 10.67 -3.68
CA LYS A 16 -14.97 10.06 -2.45
C LYS A 16 -14.79 11.06 -1.31
N PHE A 17 -14.45 12.30 -1.62
CA PHE A 17 -14.35 13.35 -0.61
C PHE A 17 -15.70 13.64 0.08
N TRP A 18 -16.80 13.53 -0.66
CA TRP A 18 -18.17 13.76 -0.16
C TRP A 18 -18.86 12.50 0.37
N GLU A 19 -18.32 11.32 0.10
CA GLU A 19 -18.77 10.10 0.75
C GLU A 19 -18.62 10.27 2.28
N ILE A 20 -19.66 9.85 3.00
CA ILE A 20 -19.63 9.83 4.46
C ILE A 20 -18.48 8.91 4.85
N GLU A 21 -17.65 9.35 5.79
CA GLU A 21 -16.58 8.52 6.37
C GLU A 21 -17.22 7.30 7.05
N SER A 22 -17.42 6.24 6.28
CA SER A 22 -17.79 4.94 6.81
C SER A 22 -16.53 4.41 7.49
N SER A 23 -16.61 4.00 8.77
CA SER A 23 -15.46 3.42 9.49
C SER A 23 -15.07 2.03 8.97
N GLY A 24 -15.12 1.80 7.64
CA GLY A 24 -15.08 0.51 6.98
C GLY A 24 -16.39 -0.28 7.12
N LEU A 25 -17.47 0.37 7.59
CA LEU A 25 -18.79 -0.20 7.84
C LEU A 25 -19.71 -0.09 6.61
N GLU A 26 -19.17 -0.21 5.42
CA GLU A 26 -20.00 -0.42 4.24
C GLU A 26 -20.45 -1.87 4.22
N ALA A 27 -21.78 -2.05 4.10
CA ALA A 27 -22.35 -3.33 3.73
C ALA A 27 -21.99 -3.60 2.27
N ASP A 28 -20.79 -4.15 2.04
CA ASP A 28 -20.52 -4.83 0.79
C ASP A 28 -21.66 -5.81 0.56
N SER A 29 -22.33 -5.75 -0.60
CA SER A 29 -23.37 -6.73 -0.88
C SER A 29 -22.75 -8.12 -0.76
N ASP A 30 -23.38 -9.01 0.02
CA ASP A 30 -22.89 -10.37 0.29
C ASP A 30 -22.51 -11.11 -1.00
N GLU A 31 -23.19 -10.77 -2.11
CA GLU A 31 -22.98 -11.33 -3.43
C GLU A 31 -21.64 -10.89 -4.07
N ASN A 32 -21.27 -9.61 -3.98
CA ASN A 32 -20.00 -9.13 -4.53
C ASN A 32 -18.80 -9.73 -3.77
N THR A 33 -18.89 -9.77 -2.45
CA THR A 33 -17.87 -10.41 -1.59
C THR A 33 -17.68 -11.88 -1.93
N LYS A 34 -18.78 -12.63 -2.11
CA LYS A 34 -18.72 -14.05 -2.51
C LYS A 34 -18.11 -14.24 -3.89
N ASN A 35 -18.46 -13.41 -4.87
CA ASN A 35 -17.91 -13.50 -6.22
C ASN A 35 -16.39 -13.27 -6.23
N VAL A 36 -15.92 -12.29 -5.47
CA VAL A 36 -14.49 -11.99 -5.33
C VAL A 36 -13.74 -13.12 -4.62
N GLN A 37 -14.32 -13.69 -3.55
CA GLN A 37 -13.75 -14.86 -2.88
C GLN A 37 -13.68 -16.09 -3.79
N ASN A 38 -14.71 -16.34 -4.59
CA ASN A 38 -14.72 -17.45 -5.55
C ASN A 38 -13.65 -17.29 -6.63
N LEU A 39 -13.51 -16.08 -7.20
CA LEU A 39 -12.44 -15.77 -8.17
C LEU A 39 -11.05 -16.02 -7.58
N MET A 40 -10.84 -15.61 -6.32
CA MET A 40 -9.58 -15.85 -5.61
C MET A 40 -9.31 -17.34 -5.44
N LEU A 41 -10.30 -18.11 -4.98
CA LEU A 41 -10.16 -19.55 -4.79
C LEU A 41 -9.89 -20.27 -6.12
N GLU A 42 -10.58 -19.87 -7.19
CA GLU A 42 -10.36 -20.40 -8.53
C GLU A 42 -8.93 -20.12 -9.00
N TYR A 43 -8.45 -18.88 -8.87
CA TYR A 43 -7.09 -18.51 -9.23
C TYR A 43 -6.05 -19.27 -8.38
N GLN A 44 -6.25 -19.36 -7.07
CA GLN A 44 -5.40 -20.13 -6.17
C GLN A 44 -5.29 -21.59 -6.61
N ASN A 45 -6.38 -22.22 -7.00
CA ASN A 45 -6.39 -23.64 -7.38
C ASN A 45 -5.82 -23.89 -8.78
N SER A 46 -6.15 -23.03 -9.75
CA SER A 46 -5.77 -23.21 -11.16
C SER A 46 -4.39 -22.67 -11.51
N SER A 47 -3.95 -21.62 -10.82
CA SER A 47 -2.85 -20.75 -11.28
C SER A 47 -1.69 -20.63 -10.31
N ILE A 48 -1.82 -21.11 -9.07
CA ILE A 48 -0.75 -21.11 -8.06
C ILE A 48 -0.34 -22.54 -7.72
N THR A 49 0.94 -22.85 -7.85
CA THR A 49 1.50 -24.15 -7.43
C THR A 49 2.68 -23.94 -6.48
N PHE A 50 2.97 -24.93 -5.64
CA PHE A 50 4.14 -24.90 -4.76
C PHE A 50 5.10 -26.01 -5.22
N LYS A 51 6.29 -25.64 -5.67
CA LYS A 51 7.32 -26.56 -6.18
C LYS A 51 8.69 -26.07 -5.73
N GLU A 52 9.58 -26.97 -5.34
CA GLU A 52 10.97 -26.65 -4.97
C GLU A 52 11.07 -25.55 -3.89
N ASN A 53 10.22 -25.62 -2.86
CA ASN A 53 10.12 -24.63 -1.77
C ASN A 53 9.79 -23.20 -2.21
N LYS A 54 9.21 -23.02 -3.41
CA LYS A 54 8.73 -21.72 -3.89
C LYS A 54 7.34 -21.84 -4.49
N TYR A 55 6.56 -20.78 -4.34
CA TYR A 55 5.32 -20.64 -5.08
C TYR A 55 5.61 -20.20 -6.51
N VAL A 56 4.90 -20.79 -7.47
CA VAL A 56 4.88 -20.43 -8.88
C VAL A 56 3.46 -20.00 -9.23
N ALA A 57 3.32 -18.82 -9.82
CA ALA A 57 2.04 -18.25 -10.20
C ALA A 57 1.99 -17.95 -11.71
N LYS A 58 0.83 -18.14 -12.31
CA LYS A 58 0.52 -17.70 -13.69
C LYS A 58 0.00 -16.27 -13.70
N LEU A 59 0.26 -15.52 -14.77
CA LEU A 59 -0.40 -14.24 -14.97
C LEU A 59 -1.91 -14.42 -15.16
N PRO A 60 -2.77 -13.61 -14.52
CA PRO A 60 -4.22 -13.72 -14.65
C PRO A 60 -4.70 -13.07 -15.95
N TRP A 61 -4.47 -13.74 -17.08
CA TRP A 61 -4.95 -13.31 -18.41
C TRP A 61 -6.48 -13.20 -18.43
N LYS A 62 -7.04 -12.09 -18.97
CA LYS A 62 -8.50 -11.96 -19.12
C LYS A 62 -9.01 -12.96 -20.17
N PRO A 63 -10.13 -13.66 -19.95
CA PRO A 63 -10.63 -14.66 -20.91
C PRO A 63 -10.83 -14.12 -22.34
N ASP A 64 -11.15 -12.83 -22.47
CA ASP A 64 -11.46 -12.10 -23.69
C ASP A 64 -10.40 -11.04 -24.04
N HIS A 65 -9.17 -11.16 -23.52
CA HIS A 65 -8.13 -10.19 -23.84
C HIS A 65 -7.81 -10.19 -25.35
N PRO A 66 -7.54 -9.03 -25.96
CA PRO A 66 -6.98 -8.98 -27.31
C PRO A 66 -5.63 -9.68 -27.35
N GLU A 67 -5.23 -10.18 -28.52
CA GLU A 67 -3.87 -10.72 -28.71
C GLU A 67 -2.84 -9.66 -28.28
N LEU A 68 -1.87 -10.05 -27.45
CA LEU A 68 -0.81 -9.16 -26.98
C LEU A 68 0.33 -9.17 -28.01
N PRO A 69 0.48 -8.13 -28.85
CA PRO A 69 1.52 -8.09 -29.86
C PRO A 69 2.87 -7.73 -29.24
N THR A 70 3.94 -7.99 -29.99
CA THR A 70 5.26 -7.45 -29.64
C THR A 70 5.29 -5.92 -29.77
N ASN A 71 5.92 -5.26 -28.80
CA ASN A 71 6.23 -3.82 -28.80
C ASN A 71 7.76 -3.58 -28.86
N GLU A 72 8.52 -4.55 -29.36
CA GLU A 72 9.99 -4.57 -29.31
C GLU A 72 10.63 -3.25 -29.75
N TYR A 73 10.20 -2.70 -30.89
CA TYR A 73 10.74 -1.46 -31.45
C TYR A 73 10.66 -0.29 -30.45
N ILE A 74 9.52 -0.14 -29.77
CA ILE A 74 9.34 0.92 -28.77
C ILE A 74 10.19 0.64 -27.53
N ALA A 75 10.22 -0.61 -27.06
CA ALA A 75 11.01 -0.98 -25.90
C ALA A 75 12.49 -0.74 -26.12
N ARG A 76 13.04 -1.18 -27.26
CA ARG A 76 14.43 -0.96 -27.67
C ARG A 76 14.76 0.53 -27.73
N ARG A 77 13.91 1.34 -28.36
CA ARG A 77 14.10 2.81 -28.44
C ARG A 77 14.06 3.46 -27.06
N ARG A 78 13.15 3.05 -26.18
CA ARG A 78 13.07 3.58 -24.80
C ARG A 78 14.29 3.19 -23.96
N THR A 79 14.77 1.95 -24.10
CA THR A 79 16.00 1.51 -23.45
C THR A 79 17.20 2.33 -23.95
N GLN A 80 17.33 2.59 -25.25
CA GLN A 80 18.40 3.45 -25.78
C GLN A 80 18.35 4.86 -25.18
N ASN A 81 17.18 5.48 -25.13
CA ASN A 81 17.03 6.81 -24.51
C ASN A 81 17.43 6.81 -23.02
N VAL A 82 17.18 5.71 -22.30
CA VAL A 82 17.60 5.55 -20.90
C VAL A 82 19.13 5.44 -20.81
N ILE A 83 19.75 4.66 -21.69
CA ILE A 83 21.21 4.53 -21.79
C ILE A 83 21.85 5.88 -22.12
N ASP A 84 21.39 6.58 -23.16
CA ASP A 84 21.92 7.89 -23.57
C ASP A 84 21.84 8.93 -22.44
N ARG A 85 20.77 8.85 -21.62
CA ARG A 85 20.63 9.71 -20.44
C ARG A 85 21.59 9.31 -19.32
N LEU A 86 21.73 8.02 -19.05
CA LEU A 86 22.61 7.50 -18.00
C LEU A 86 24.09 7.66 -18.36
N ALA A 87 24.47 7.54 -19.64
CA ALA A 87 25.84 7.68 -20.11
C ALA A 87 26.46 9.07 -19.85
N LYS A 88 25.63 10.09 -19.57
CA LYS A 88 26.08 11.41 -19.12
C LYS A 88 26.67 11.40 -17.70
N ASP A 89 26.39 10.35 -16.94
CA ASP A 89 26.83 10.13 -15.56
C ASP A 89 27.28 8.66 -15.41
N PRO A 90 28.59 8.37 -15.62
CA PRO A 90 29.12 7.00 -15.59
C PRO A 90 28.84 6.25 -14.28
N ASP A 91 28.82 6.94 -13.14
CA ASP A 91 28.54 6.33 -11.85
C ASP A 91 27.08 5.86 -11.76
N MET A 92 26.16 6.67 -12.30
CA MET A 92 24.75 6.30 -12.40
C MET A 92 24.50 5.15 -13.37
N LEU A 93 25.20 5.10 -14.51
CA LEU A 93 25.13 3.96 -15.44
C LEU A 93 25.62 2.67 -14.77
N ASN A 94 26.77 2.73 -14.10
CA ASN A 94 27.34 1.61 -13.36
C ASN A 94 26.42 1.12 -12.23
N LEU A 95 25.80 2.06 -11.50
CA LEU A 95 24.83 1.72 -10.46
C LEU A 95 23.59 1.02 -11.06
N TYR A 96 23.11 1.49 -12.21
CA TYR A 96 21.97 0.87 -12.90
C TYR A 96 22.27 -0.57 -13.33
N ASP A 97 23.43 -0.76 -13.95
CA ASP A 97 23.92 -2.07 -14.37
C ASP A 97 24.11 -3.02 -13.19
N LYS A 98 24.69 -2.52 -12.09
CA LYS A 98 24.83 -3.29 -10.84
C LYS A 98 23.48 -3.81 -10.34
N ILE A 99 22.42 -2.99 -10.39
CA ILE A 99 21.07 -3.42 -9.97
C ILE A 99 20.56 -4.57 -10.86
N ILE A 100 20.75 -4.50 -12.17
CA ILE A 100 20.33 -5.57 -13.11
C ILE A 100 21.14 -6.84 -12.87
N LYS A 101 22.46 -6.74 -12.76
CA LYS A 101 23.34 -7.89 -12.45
C LYS A 101 23.00 -8.52 -11.10
N GLU A 102 22.64 -7.73 -10.10
CA GLU A 102 22.16 -8.25 -8.82
C GLU A 102 20.81 -8.97 -8.94
N GLN A 103 19.91 -8.52 -9.81
CA GLN A 103 18.65 -9.22 -10.08
C GLN A 103 18.89 -10.55 -10.78
N GLU A 104 19.82 -10.60 -11.74
CA GLU A 104 20.23 -11.83 -12.43
C GLU A 104 20.90 -12.81 -11.45
N MET A 105 21.85 -12.33 -10.63
CA MET A 105 22.54 -13.14 -9.62
C MET A 105 21.57 -13.71 -8.57
N LYS A 106 20.54 -12.95 -8.17
CA LYS A 106 19.48 -13.40 -7.26
C LYS A 106 18.43 -14.28 -7.93
N ASP A 107 18.63 -14.59 -9.21
CA ASP A 107 17.76 -15.42 -10.04
C ASP A 107 16.35 -14.83 -10.20
N PHE A 108 16.19 -13.50 -10.11
CA PHE A 108 14.90 -12.84 -10.34
C PHE A 108 14.61 -12.63 -11.82
N ILE A 109 15.67 -12.50 -12.62
CA ILE A 109 15.63 -12.36 -14.07
C ILE A 109 16.61 -13.37 -14.68
N GLU A 110 16.42 -13.69 -15.95
CA GLU A 110 17.37 -14.47 -16.75
C GLU A 110 17.50 -13.86 -18.14
N LYS A 111 18.66 -14.08 -18.77
CA LYS A 111 18.83 -13.79 -20.20
C LYS A 111 17.92 -14.71 -21.00
N VAL A 112 17.25 -14.16 -22.03
CA VAL A 112 16.47 -14.96 -22.97
C VAL A 112 17.45 -15.84 -23.76
N PRO A 113 17.27 -17.18 -23.77
CA PRO A 113 18.15 -18.07 -24.55
C PRO A 113 18.12 -17.71 -26.03
N ILE A 114 19.27 -17.81 -26.71
CA ILE A 114 19.39 -17.48 -28.15
C ILE A 114 18.37 -18.25 -29.00
N THR A 115 18.09 -19.51 -28.62
CA THR A 115 17.10 -20.38 -29.28
C THR A 115 15.64 -19.91 -29.12
N GLU A 116 15.38 -18.99 -28.20
CA GLU A 116 14.04 -18.48 -27.87
C GLU A 116 13.84 -17.01 -28.28
N ILE A 117 14.87 -16.38 -28.85
CA ILE A 117 14.81 -14.98 -29.30
C ILE A 117 13.79 -14.83 -30.43
N ASP A 118 13.97 -15.58 -31.51
CA ASP A 118 13.15 -15.51 -32.74
C ASP A 118 11.96 -16.48 -32.73
N ARG A 119 11.48 -16.85 -31.54
CA ARG A 119 10.36 -17.79 -31.44
C ARG A 119 9.10 -17.12 -31.98
N GLU A 120 8.57 -17.63 -33.08
CA GLU A 120 7.34 -17.12 -33.70
C GLU A 120 6.07 -17.41 -32.87
N HIS A 121 6.16 -18.33 -31.90
CA HIS A 121 5.01 -18.83 -31.14
C HIS A 121 5.14 -18.48 -29.66
N GLY A 122 4.11 -17.86 -29.09
CA GLY A 122 4.01 -17.51 -27.67
C GLY A 122 3.68 -16.03 -27.46
N ARG A 123 3.30 -15.66 -26.23
CA ARG A 123 3.04 -14.26 -25.87
C ARG A 123 4.36 -13.56 -25.58
N ILE A 124 4.94 -12.92 -26.59
CA ILE A 124 6.21 -12.18 -26.47
C ILE A 124 5.90 -10.70 -26.39
N HIS A 125 6.25 -10.07 -25.27
CA HIS A 125 6.04 -8.65 -25.04
C HIS A 125 7.18 -8.07 -24.21
N TYR A 126 7.46 -6.78 -24.43
CA TYR A 126 8.57 -6.10 -23.78
C TYR A 126 8.06 -5.01 -22.82
N ILE A 127 8.70 -4.93 -21.66
CA ILE A 127 8.41 -3.97 -20.60
C ILE A 127 9.58 -2.99 -20.49
N PRO A 128 9.49 -1.79 -21.11
CA PRO A 128 10.55 -0.79 -21.00
C PRO A 128 10.76 -0.40 -19.54
N HIS A 129 11.96 0.04 -19.21
CA HIS A 129 12.32 0.38 -17.85
C HIS A 129 12.94 1.77 -17.76
N HIS A 130 12.89 2.39 -16.58
CA HIS A 130 13.53 3.68 -16.33
C HIS A 130 13.91 3.84 -14.85
N PRO A 131 14.95 4.62 -14.52
CA PRO A 131 15.28 4.98 -13.15
C PRO A 131 14.29 5.98 -12.58
N VAL A 132 13.93 5.77 -11.31
CA VAL A 132 13.25 6.74 -10.44
C VAL A 132 14.15 6.97 -9.23
N LYS A 133 14.30 8.23 -8.81
CA LYS A 133 15.11 8.59 -7.64
C LYS A 133 14.46 8.05 -6.36
N LYS A 134 15.30 7.61 -5.43
CA LYS A 134 14.92 7.14 -4.10
C LYS A 134 15.63 7.98 -3.05
N ASP A 135 14.95 8.26 -1.95
CA ASP A 135 15.57 8.81 -0.76
C ASP A 135 16.34 7.70 -0.02
N SER A 136 17.48 7.34 -0.59
CA SER A 136 18.39 6.33 -0.04
C SER A 136 19.83 6.75 -0.33
N ASN A 137 20.63 6.83 0.73
CA ASN A 137 22.04 7.20 0.63
C ASN A 137 22.90 6.13 -0.08
N THR A 138 22.48 4.86 -0.05
CA THR A 138 23.25 3.73 -0.61
C THR A 138 22.75 3.24 -1.97
N THR A 139 21.47 3.45 -2.29
CA THR A 139 20.90 3.10 -3.60
C THR A 139 19.93 4.20 -4.03
N PRO A 140 20.44 5.32 -4.58
CA PRO A 140 19.65 6.51 -4.89
C PRO A 140 18.66 6.33 -6.05
N ILE A 141 18.62 5.15 -6.69
CA ILE A 141 17.67 4.85 -7.76
C ILE A 141 16.96 3.51 -7.59
N ARG A 142 15.76 3.45 -8.15
CA ARG A 142 15.01 2.22 -8.39
C ARG A 142 14.73 2.08 -9.89
N ILE A 143 14.88 0.87 -10.41
CA ILE A 143 14.42 0.52 -11.76
C ILE A 143 12.91 0.25 -11.70
N VAL A 144 12.15 0.99 -12.50
CA VAL A 144 10.70 0.79 -12.68
C VAL A 144 10.47 0.23 -14.08
N TYR A 145 9.69 -0.85 -14.16
CA TYR A 145 9.29 -1.49 -15.40
C TYR A 145 7.86 -1.09 -15.77
N ASP A 146 7.65 -0.76 -17.03
CA ASP A 146 6.40 -0.20 -17.55
C ASP A 146 5.57 -1.27 -18.26
N CYS A 147 4.73 -1.97 -17.49
CA CYS A 147 3.79 -2.96 -18.00
C CYS A 147 2.57 -2.35 -18.72
N SER A 148 2.49 -1.01 -18.77
CA SER A 148 1.46 -0.27 -19.49
C SER A 148 1.98 0.29 -20.82
N CYS A 149 3.16 -0.14 -21.30
CA CYS A 149 3.70 0.32 -22.56
C CYS A 149 3.02 -0.36 -23.76
N HIS A 150 2.25 0.41 -24.52
CA HIS A 150 1.67 -0.02 -25.79
C HIS A 150 2.69 0.00 -26.94
N GLY A 151 2.45 -0.82 -27.96
CA GLY A 151 3.21 -0.79 -29.22
C GLY A 151 2.79 0.36 -30.15
N ASN A 152 1.53 0.78 -30.06
CA ASN A 152 0.97 2.01 -30.62
C ASN A 152 -0.36 2.29 -29.86
N PRO A 153 -1.03 3.44 -30.07
CA PRO A 153 -2.26 3.77 -29.35
C PRO A 153 -3.42 2.78 -29.50
N ASP A 154 -3.44 1.97 -30.56
CA ASP A 154 -4.53 1.04 -30.90
C ASP A 154 -4.23 -0.41 -30.45
N LEU A 155 -3.00 -0.70 -30.02
CA LEU A 155 -2.58 -2.03 -29.59
C LEU A 155 -2.55 -2.12 -28.06
N PRO A 156 -2.91 -3.28 -27.47
CA PRO A 156 -2.94 -3.43 -26.02
C PRO A 156 -1.54 -3.43 -25.39
N SER A 157 -1.46 -3.01 -24.14
CA SER A 157 -0.30 -3.26 -23.27
C SER A 157 -0.48 -4.55 -22.47
N LEU A 158 0.58 -5.03 -21.81
CA LEU A 158 0.48 -6.17 -20.90
C LEU A 158 -0.63 -5.97 -19.86
N ASN A 159 -0.68 -4.81 -19.20
CA ASN A 159 -1.70 -4.52 -18.19
C ASN A 159 -3.14 -4.50 -18.76
N ASP A 160 -3.34 -4.19 -20.04
CA ASP A 160 -4.67 -4.25 -20.67
C ASP A 160 -5.15 -5.69 -20.85
N CYS A 161 -4.23 -6.63 -21.07
CA CYS A 161 -4.52 -8.06 -21.22
C CYS A 161 -4.66 -8.81 -19.89
N LEU A 162 -4.18 -8.23 -18.78
CA LEU A 162 -4.21 -8.84 -17.46
C LEU A 162 -5.39 -8.37 -16.62
N SER A 163 -6.06 -9.31 -15.95
CA SER A 163 -7.03 -8.99 -14.92
C SER A 163 -6.28 -8.44 -13.71
N SER A 164 -6.56 -7.18 -13.36
CA SER A 164 -6.01 -6.61 -12.13
C SER A 164 -6.56 -7.35 -10.91
N ALA A 165 -7.78 -7.90 -11.04
CA ALA A 165 -8.66 -8.41 -9.98
C ALA A 165 -8.78 -7.43 -8.79
N PRO A 166 -9.92 -7.35 -8.09
CA PRO A 166 -9.97 -6.55 -6.87
C PRO A 166 -8.94 -7.13 -5.89
N PRO A 167 -7.99 -6.32 -5.40
CA PRO A 167 -7.05 -6.80 -4.40
C PRO A 167 -7.85 -7.11 -3.14
N ILE A 168 -7.94 -8.39 -2.75
CA ILE A 168 -8.64 -8.82 -1.54
C ILE A 168 -7.79 -8.44 -0.34
N LEU A 169 -7.74 -7.14 -0.04
CA LEU A 169 -7.01 -6.64 1.12
C LEU A 169 -7.94 -6.68 2.33
N ASN A 170 -7.36 -7.05 3.47
CA ASN A 170 -8.04 -6.87 4.74
C ASN A 170 -8.39 -5.40 4.93
N LYS A 171 -9.60 -5.14 5.47
CA LYS A 171 -10.08 -3.79 5.75
C LYS A 171 -9.09 -3.10 6.69
N LEU A 172 -8.59 -1.95 6.25
CA LEU A 172 -7.57 -1.18 6.96
C LEU A 172 -8.00 -0.85 8.40
N THR A 173 -9.26 -0.43 8.54
CA THR A 173 -9.90 -0.14 9.83
C THR A 173 -9.89 -1.34 10.76
N SER A 174 -10.15 -2.55 10.22
CA SER A 174 -10.14 -3.79 11.00
C SER A 174 -8.74 -4.15 11.48
N ILE A 175 -7.72 -4.03 10.63
CA ILE A 175 -6.32 -4.29 11.00
C ILE A 175 -5.88 -3.31 12.09
N LEU A 176 -6.07 -2.01 11.87
CA LEU A 176 -5.72 -0.98 12.84
C LEU A 176 -6.49 -1.13 14.16
N THR A 177 -7.75 -1.57 14.10
CA THR A 177 -8.55 -1.85 15.30
C THR A 177 -7.97 -3.04 16.06
N ARG A 178 -7.71 -4.18 15.41
CA ARG A 178 -7.08 -5.36 16.04
C ARG A 178 -5.71 -5.04 16.61
N PHE A 179 -4.90 -4.28 15.89
CA PHE A 179 -3.59 -3.81 16.35
C PHE A 179 -3.71 -3.05 17.69
N ARG A 180 -4.76 -2.25 17.85
CA ARG A 180 -5.01 -1.48 19.09
C ARG A 180 -5.58 -2.30 20.25
N LEU A 181 -6.12 -3.50 20.01
CA LEU A 181 -6.75 -4.32 21.07
C LEU A 181 -5.72 -4.96 22.01
N GLY A 182 -4.55 -5.34 21.51
CA GLY A 182 -3.52 -6.00 22.28
C GLY A 182 -2.72 -5.06 23.17
N LYS A 183 -2.03 -5.63 24.16
CA LYS A 183 -1.08 -4.91 25.03
C LYS A 183 0.27 -4.68 24.33
N TYR A 184 0.67 -5.62 23.49
CA TYR A 184 1.94 -5.59 22.78
C TYR A 184 1.72 -5.48 21.28
N GLY A 185 1.98 -4.31 20.71
CA GLY A 185 1.92 -4.07 19.27
C GLY A 185 3.11 -4.72 18.56
N ILE A 186 2.87 -5.24 17.36
CA ILE A 186 3.87 -5.93 16.53
C ILE A 186 3.70 -5.47 15.08
N THR A 187 4.78 -5.03 14.46
CA THR A 187 4.84 -4.76 13.02
C THR A 187 6.03 -5.48 12.40
N THR A 188 5.86 -5.99 11.18
CA THR A 188 6.93 -6.63 10.40
C THR A 188 6.59 -6.58 8.90
N ASP A 189 7.60 -6.60 8.03
CA ASP A 189 7.43 -6.68 6.58
C ASP A 189 7.97 -8.00 6.00
N ILE A 190 7.34 -8.45 4.92
CA ILE A 190 7.80 -9.58 4.12
C ILE A 190 8.89 -9.08 3.17
N GLU A 191 10.10 -9.61 3.32
CA GLU A 191 11.24 -9.20 2.50
C GLU A 191 10.98 -9.46 1.01
N LYS A 192 10.88 -8.37 0.24
CA LYS A 192 10.77 -8.41 -1.23
C LYS A 192 9.64 -9.36 -1.67
N ALA A 193 8.50 -9.29 -1.00
CA ALA A 193 7.40 -10.26 -1.08
C ALA A 193 7.07 -10.74 -2.51
N PHE A 194 6.90 -9.82 -3.47
CA PHE A 194 6.62 -10.15 -4.87
C PHE A 194 7.71 -11.01 -5.53
N LEU A 195 8.99 -10.73 -5.24
CA LEU A 195 10.13 -11.44 -5.81
C LEU A 195 10.30 -12.85 -5.22
N GLN A 196 9.55 -13.19 -4.16
CA GLN A 196 9.53 -14.54 -3.61
C GLN A 196 8.58 -15.48 -4.38
N VAL A 197 7.67 -14.92 -5.19
CA VAL A 197 6.75 -15.69 -6.03
C VAL A 197 7.33 -15.82 -7.44
N ARG A 198 7.55 -17.05 -7.89
CA ARG A 198 8.01 -17.36 -9.25
C ARG A 198 6.90 -17.11 -10.27
N LEU A 199 7.30 -16.71 -11.46
CA LEU A 199 6.43 -16.63 -12.62
C LEU A 199 6.51 -17.94 -13.39
N ASP A 200 5.33 -18.46 -13.77
CA ASP A 200 5.21 -19.62 -14.65
C ASP A 200 6.00 -19.39 -15.95
N ASN A 201 6.63 -20.46 -16.47
CA ASN A 201 7.51 -20.39 -17.62
C ASN A 201 6.80 -19.83 -18.86
N ASP A 202 5.51 -20.18 -19.04
CA ASP A 202 4.72 -19.77 -20.20
C ASP A 202 4.41 -18.26 -20.23
N ASP A 203 4.55 -17.58 -19.09
CA ASP A 203 4.22 -16.17 -18.93
C ASP A 203 5.46 -15.26 -18.89
N ARG A 204 6.67 -15.82 -18.75
CA ARG A 204 7.89 -15.01 -18.60
C ARG A 204 8.18 -14.15 -19.81
N ASP A 205 7.88 -14.65 -21.01
CA ASP A 205 8.14 -13.93 -22.26
C ASP A 205 7.23 -12.71 -22.48
N ALA A 206 6.17 -12.56 -21.67
CA ALA A 206 5.40 -11.32 -21.62
C ALA A 206 6.11 -10.19 -20.84
N THR A 207 7.27 -10.48 -20.23
CA THR A 207 8.01 -9.57 -19.35
C THR A 207 9.44 -9.28 -19.85
N ARG A 208 9.69 -9.42 -21.16
CA ARG A 208 11.03 -9.22 -21.72
C ARG A 208 11.48 -7.76 -21.57
N PHE A 209 12.77 -7.51 -21.45
CA PHE A 209 13.32 -6.16 -21.51
C PHE A 209 14.77 -6.18 -22.01
N PHE A 210 15.28 -5.03 -22.42
CA PHE A 210 16.63 -4.90 -22.98
C PHE A 210 17.59 -4.29 -21.97
N TRP A 211 18.85 -4.73 -21.98
CA TRP A 211 19.94 -4.02 -21.29
C TRP A 211 21.26 -4.19 -22.04
N LEU A 212 22.27 -3.41 -21.68
CA LEU A 212 23.61 -3.48 -22.26
C LEU A 212 24.27 -4.84 -21.98
N SER A 213 24.98 -5.37 -22.98
CA SER A 213 25.89 -6.51 -22.83
C SER A 213 27.14 -6.15 -22.04
N ASP A 214 27.63 -4.92 -22.22
CA ASP A 214 28.74 -4.31 -21.49
C ASP A 214 28.36 -2.89 -21.06
N SER A 215 28.29 -2.65 -19.74
CA SER A 215 27.96 -1.34 -19.18
C SER A 215 29.09 -0.31 -19.25
N THR A 216 30.32 -0.75 -19.54
CA THR A 216 31.46 0.16 -19.76
C THR A 216 31.44 0.80 -21.15
N ASP A 217 30.68 0.20 -22.07
CA ASP A 217 30.43 0.72 -23.41
C ASP A 217 28.92 0.97 -23.61
N PRO A 218 28.46 2.23 -23.51
CA PRO A 218 27.06 2.60 -23.76
C PRO A 218 26.56 2.30 -25.18
N THR A 219 27.46 1.93 -26.10
CA THR A 219 27.13 1.53 -27.48
C THR A 219 27.13 0.00 -27.67
N SER A 220 27.38 -0.76 -26.60
CA SER A 220 27.39 -2.22 -26.66
C SER A 220 26.02 -2.78 -27.04
N GLU A 221 26.03 -4.02 -27.55
CA GLU A 221 24.81 -4.68 -27.99
C GLU A 221 23.81 -4.83 -26.85
N LEU A 222 22.52 -4.66 -27.19
CA LEU A 222 21.44 -4.90 -26.25
C LEU A 222 21.10 -6.38 -26.17
N ILE A 223 21.20 -6.94 -24.96
CA ILE A 223 20.76 -8.29 -24.62
C ILE A 223 19.35 -8.27 -24.04
N MET A 224 18.63 -9.37 -24.25
CA MET A 224 17.28 -9.55 -23.74
C MET A 224 17.27 -10.30 -22.42
N TYR A 225 16.55 -9.76 -21.46
CA TYR A 225 16.23 -10.38 -20.19
C TYR A 225 14.72 -10.64 -20.09
N ARG A 226 14.31 -11.55 -19.22
CA ARG A 226 12.91 -11.76 -18.80
C ARG A 226 12.81 -12.03 -17.31
N PHE A 227 11.67 -11.75 -16.69
CA PHE A 227 11.46 -12.04 -15.28
C PHE A 227 11.14 -13.52 -15.03
N LYS A 228 11.73 -14.06 -13.97
CA LYS A 228 11.41 -15.39 -13.41
C LYS A 228 10.47 -15.32 -12.22
N VAL A 229 10.14 -14.11 -11.76
CA VAL A 229 9.36 -13.82 -10.56
C VAL A 229 8.30 -12.78 -10.87
N VAL A 230 7.27 -12.70 -10.02
CA VAL A 230 6.26 -11.64 -10.11
C VAL A 230 6.95 -10.29 -9.90
N LEU A 231 6.92 -9.46 -10.93
CA LEU A 231 7.60 -8.16 -10.92
C LEU A 231 6.74 -7.04 -10.32
N PHE A 232 7.40 -5.96 -9.94
CA PHE A 232 6.72 -4.69 -9.64
C PHE A 232 6.42 -3.96 -10.95
N GLY A 233 5.17 -3.51 -11.13
CA GLY A 233 4.75 -2.72 -12.29
C GLY A 233 3.54 -3.29 -13.02
N ALA A 234 3.28 -4.60 -12.91
CA ALA A 234 2.04 -5.20 -13.37
C ALA A 234 0.91 -4.91 -12.37
N THR A 235 -0.28 -4.56 -12.89
CA THR A 235 -1.45 -4.24 -12.06
C THR A 235 -1.94 -5.42 -11.23
N CYS A 236 -1.72 -6.65 -11.72
CA CYS A 236 -2.12 -7.87 -11.03
C CYS A 236 -1.15 -8.32 -9.93
N SER A 237 0.07 -7.78 -9.84
CA SER A 237 1.08 -8.28 -8.88
C SER A 237 0.59 -8.30 -7.42
N PRO A 238 -0.11 -7.26 -6.91
CA PRO A 238 -0.69 -7.27 -5.56
C PRO A 238 -1.68 -8.42 -5.35
N PHE A 239 -2.53 -8.68 -6.34
CA PHE A 239 -3.48 -9.79 -6.31
C PHE A 239 -2.75 -11.14 -6.25
N ILE A 240 -1.75 -11.36 -7.11
CA ILE A 240 -0.98 -12.62 -7.14
C ILE A 240 -0.30 -12.88 -5.80
N LEU A 241 0.36 -11.86 -5.23
CA LEU A 241 1.04 -11.98 -3.94
C LEU A 241 0.04 -12.34 -2.83
N ASN A 242 -1.06 -11.61 -2.75
CA ASN A 242 -2.08 -11.83 -1.73
C ASN A 242 -2.72 -13.22 -1.87
N ALA A 243 -3.05 -13.63 -3.10
CA ALA A 243 -3.56 -14.96 -3.40
C ALA A 243 -2.60 -16.06 -2.94
N THR A 244 -1.30 -15.86 -3.18
CA THR A 244 -0.25 -16.81 -2.79
C THR A 244 -0.11 -16.91 -1.28
N LEU A 245 -0.08 -15.78 -0.57
CA LEU A 245 0.02 -15.73 0.88
C LEU A 245 -1.20 -16.36 1.55
N LEU A 246 -2.41 -15.99 1.10
CA LEU A 246 -3.64 -16.57 1.64
C LEU A 246 -3.71 -18.08 1.38
N LYS A 247 -3.28 -18.55 0.20
CA LYS A 247 -3.20 -19.99 -0.10
C LYS A 247 -2.24 -20.71 0.84
N HIS A 248 -1.07 -20.10 1.10
CA HIS A 248 -0.09 -20.65 2.02
C HIS A 248 -0.64 -20.75 3.45
N LEU A 249 -1.24 -19.66 3.93
CA LEU A 249 -1.77 -19.58 5.28
C LEU A 249 -3.01 -20.47 5.47
N SER A 250 -3.87 -20.62 4.46
CA SER A 250 -5.07 -21.45 4.54
C SER A 250 -4.77 -22.95 4.62
N MET A 251 -3.58 -23.37 4.19
CA MET A 251 -3.11 -24.76 4.34
C MET A 251 -2.71 -25.11 5.77
N ASN A 252 -2.58 -24.12 6.66
CA ASN A 252 -2.17 -24.31 8.05
C ASN A 252 -3.31 -23.89 9.00
N GLN A 253 -3.73 -24.80 9.89
CA GLN A 253 -4.83 -24.54 10.84
C GLN A 253 -4.36 -23.94 12.18
N SER A 254 -3.09 -23.54 12.28
CA SER A 254 -2.58 -22.91 13.50
C SER A 254 -3.26 -21.56 13.75
N LYS A 255 -3.35 -21.19 15.03
CA LYS A 255 -3.86 -19.88 15.44
C LYS A 255 -3.08 -18.72 14.81
N VAL A 256 -1.77 -18.87 14.63
CA VAL A 256 -0.92 -17.86 14.01
C VAL A 256 -1.22 -17.69 12.53
N ALA A 257 -1.54 -18.77 11.81
CA ALA A 257 -1.98 -18.69 10.43
C ALA A 257 -3.27 -17.87 10.29
N THR A 258 -4.26 -18.10 11.17
CA THR A 258 -5.50 -17.31 11.20
C THR A 258 -5.23 -15.83 11.50
N ILE A 259 -4.39 -15.52 12.49
CA ILE A 259 -4.03 -14.14 12.81
C ILE A 259 -3.36 -13.46 11.61
N LEU A 260 -2.38 -14.12 10.98
CA LEU A 260 -1.71 -13.58 9.79
C LEU A 260 -2.67 -13.34 8.63
N GLN A 261 -3.66 -14.22 8.41
CA GLN A 261 -4.66 -14.01 7.35
C GLN A 261 -5.47 -12.74 7.56
N GLU A 262 -5.74 -12.35 8.81
CA GLU A 262 -6.50 -11.15 9.14
C GLU A 262 -5.60 -9.89 9.21
N ASP A 263 -4.34 -10.04 9.61
CA ASP A 263 -3.44 -8.93 9.93
C ASP A 263 -2.49 -8.54 8.79
N LEU A 264 -2.47 -9.31 7.70
CA LEU A 264 -1.69 -9.01 6.50
C LEU A 264 -2.32 -7.86 5.70
N TYR A 265 -1.50 -6.92 5.28
CA TYR A 265 -1.83 -5.87 4.32
C TYR A 265 -0.72 -5.78 3.26
N VAL A 266 -0.96 -6.42 2.12
CA VAL A 266 0.01 -6.58 1.02
C VAL A 266 1.30 -7.28 1.51
N ASP A 267 2.35 -6.53 1.80
CA ASP A 267 3.65 -7.01 2.27
C ASP A 267 3.92 -6.68 3.75
N ASN A 268 3.02 -5.97 4.43
CA ASN A 268 3.14 -5.63 5.84
C ASN A 268 2.22 -6.49 6.70
N VAL A 269 2.63 -6.75 7.94
CA VAL A 269 1.82 -7.40 8.98
C VAL A 269 1.73 -6.46 10.16
N LEU A 270 0.50 -6.22 10.63
CA LEU A 270 0.21 -5.43 11.81
C LEU A 270 -0.64 -6.25 12.78
N SER A 271 -0.04 -6.66 13.89
CA SER A 271 -0.70 -7.54 14.87
C SER A 271 -0.49 -7.06 16.31
N SER A 272 -1.20 -7.66 17.25
CA SER A 272 -1.05 -7.35 18.66
C SER A 272 -1.33 -8.55 19.57
N MET A 273 -0.66 -8.59 20.72
CA MET A 273 -0.74 -9.71 21.67
C MET A 273 -1.03 -9.20 23.09
N ASN A 274 -1.65 -10.04 23.92
CA ASN A 274 -2.03 -9.66 25.28
C ASN A 274 -0.96 -9.95 26.35
N SER A 275 0.08 -10.72 26.01
CA SER A 275 1.22 -11.00 26.89
C SER A 275 2.53 -11.03 26.09
N GLU A 276 3.67 -10.81 26.75
CA GLU A 276 4.98 -10.90 26.09
C GLU A 276 5.27 -12.33 25.62
N GLU A 277 4.83 -13.33 26.39
CA GLU A 277 5.00 -14.74 26.04
C GLU A 277 4.22 -15.07 24.76
N ALA A 278 3.02 -14.52 24.60
CA ALA A 278 2.24 -14.64 23.37
C ALA A 278 2.91 -13.91 22.19
N ALA A 279 3.52 -12.74 22.43
CA ALA A 279 4.28 -12.00 21.42
C ALA A 279 5.52 -12.77 20.93
N ILE A 280 6.30 -13.34 21.85
CA ILE A 280 7.46 -14.18 21.54
C ILE A 280 7.03 -15.46 20.81
N LYS A 281 5.95 -16.09 21.25
CA LYS A 281 5.40 -17.28 20.57
C LYS A 281 4.97 -16.94 19.13
N TYR A 282 4.22 -15.84 18.96
CA TYR A 282 3.80 -15.36 17.65
C TYR A 282 5.00 -15.07 16.75
N PHE A 283 6.03 -14.39 17.26
CA PHE A 283 7.26 -14.12 16.50
C PHE A 283 7.88 -15.40 15.93
N ASN A 284 8.08 -16.42 16.77
CA ASN A 284 8.72 -17.66 16.33
C ASN A 284 7.83 -18.44 15.34
N GLU A 285 6.56 -18.62 15.68
CA GLU A 285 5.61 -19.41 14.87
C GLU A 285 5.32 -18.75 13.51
N SER A 286 5.18 -17.42 13.46
CA SER A 286 4.90 -16.70 12.21
C SER A 286 6.10 -16.72 11.25
N ARG A 287 7.32 -16.54 11.78
CA ARG A 287 8.55 -16.64 10.99
C ARG A 287 8.72 -18.04 10.41
N GLU A 288 8.55 -19.07 11.22
CA GLU A 288 8.68 -20.44 10.77
C GLU A 288 7.60 -20.79 9.73
N LEU A 289 6.35 -20.40 9.98
CA LEU A 289 5.25 -20.60 9.03
C LEU A 289 5.55 -19.96 7.67
N LEU A 290 5.81 -18.65 7.62
CA LEU A 290 6.04 -17.98 6.34
C LEU A 290 7.32 -18.44 5.64
N LYS A 291 8.35 -18.83 6.40
CA LYS A 291 9.59 -19.39 5.85
C LYS A 291 9.33 -20.70 5.09
N GLN A 292 8.39 -21.52 5.53
CA GLN A 292 7.98 -22.74 4.79
C GLN A 292 7.39 -22.40 3.42
N GLY A 293 6.77 -21.23 3.28
CA GLY A 293 6.28 -20.71 2.00
C GLY A 293 7.34 -19.97 1.16
N GLY A 294 8.58 -19.86 1.64
CA GLY A 294 9.65 -19.09 1.00
C GLY A 294 9.60 -17.58 1.31
N PHE A 295 8.80 -17.16 2.29
CA PHE A 295 8.66 -15.76 2.69
C PHE A 295 9.43 -15.48 3.98
N ASN A 296 10.28 -14.47 3.98
CA ASN A 296 11.06 -14.07 5.15
C ASN A 296 10.46 -12.81 5.79
N LEU A 297 10.08 -12.90 7.07
CA LEU A 297 9.67 -11.74 7.87
C LEU A 297 10.90 -11.03 8.44
N ARG A 298 10.93 -9.70 8.29
CA ARG A 298 12.02 -8.84 8.76
C ARG A 298 11.47 -7.50 9.32
N SER A 299 12.37 -6.61 9.72
CA SER A 299 12.07 -5.27 10.24
C SER A 299 11.00 -5.30 11.34
N TRP A 300 11.21 -6.16 12.32
CA TRP A 300 10.31 -6.33 13.45
C TRP A 300 10.37 -5.11 14.38
N MET A 301 9.22 -4.58 14.74
CA MET A 301 9.07 -3.53 15.74
C MET A 301 8.01 -3.95 16.76
N SER A 302 8.28 -3.69 18.04
CA SER A 302 7.36 -3.98 19.14
C SER A 302 7.59 -3.05 20.33
N ASN A 303 6.58 -2.84 21.16
CA ASN A 303 6.70 -2.21 22.48
C ASN A 303 7.05 -3.21 23.61
N SER A 304 7.31 -4.49 23.30
CA SER A 304 7.85 -5.47 24.26
C SER A 304 9.37 -5.51 24.20
N ASP A 305 10.05 -5.23 25.31
CA ASP A 305 11.51 -5.29 25.40
C ASP A 305 12.04 -6.70 25.13
N LYS A 306 11.39 -7.74 25.67
CA LYS A 306 11.82 -9.13 25.41
C LYS A 306 11.72 -9.51 23.93
N LEU A 307 10.66 -9.08 23.26
CA LEU A 307 10.51 -9.35 21.83
C LEU A 307 11.55 -8.57 21.02
N ARG A 308 11.86 -7.33 21.41
CA ARG A 308 12.91 -6.53 20.77
C ARG A 308 14.29 -7.17 20.93
N ASP A 309 14.62 -7.64 22.12
CA ASP A 309 15.88 -8.35 22.39
C ASP A 309 15.99 -9.62 21.54
N LEU A 310 14.89 -10.38 21.42
CA LEU A 310 14.84 -11.56 20.55
C LEU A 310 15.05 -11.18 19.08
N ALA A 311 14.31 -10.20 18.57
CA ALA A 311 14.44 -9.74 17.20
C ALA A 311 15.85 -9.18 16.89
N LEU A 312 16.50 -8.54 17.87
CA LEU A 312 17.88 -8.07 17.77
C LEU A 312 18.85 -9.25 17.65
N SER A 313 18.69 -10.27 18.49
CA SER A 313 19.52 -11.48 18.47
C SER A 313 19.42 -12.22 17.13
N GLU A 314 18.23 -12.21 16.53
CA GLU A 314 17.90 -12.77 15.23
C GLU A 314 18.27 -11.85 14.05
N LYS A 315 18.78 -10.63 14.32
CA LYS A 315 19.16 -9.61 13.33
C LYS A 315 18.01 -9.19 12.40
N VAL A 316 16.79 -9.19 12.93
CA VAL A 316 15.58 -8.78 12.21
C VAL A 316 14.83 -7.62 12.87
N LEU A 317 15.37 -7.06 13.95
CA LEU A 317 14.84 -5.86 14.61
C LEU A 317 14.96 -4.64 13.68
N ASP A 318 13.89 -3.85 13.61
CA ASP A 318 13.94 -2.48 13.13
C ASP A 318 14.49 -1.57 14.26
N SER A 319 15.62 -0.91 14.00
CA SER A 319 16.27 -0.05 14.98
C SER A 319 15.53 1.27 15.22
N ASP A 320 14.65 1.65 14.29
CA ASP A 320 13.86 2.86 14.44
C ASP A 320 12.86 2.68 15.60
N LYS A 321 12.59 3.77 16.32
CA LYS A 321 11.62 3.77 17.43
C LYS A 321 10.19 3.98 16.94
N GLU A 322 10.06 4.49 15.72
CA GLU A 322 8.80 4.90 15.14
C GLU A 322 8.70 4.38 13.72
N THR A 323 7.50 4.01 13.32
CA THR A 323 7.23 3.55 11.96
C THR A 323 5.89 4.05 11.44
N LYS A 324 5.80 4.20 10.12
CA LYS A 324 4.55 4.54 9.46
C LYS A 324 3.74 3.26 9.26
N ILE A 325 2.67 3.11 10.03
CA ILE A 325 1.74 1.98 9.95
C ILE A 325 0.50 2.38 9.17
N LEU A 326 0.35 1.87 7.94
CA LEU A 326 -0.91 1.95 7.20
C LEU A 326 -1.50 3.38 7.11
N GLY A 327 -0.62 4.38 6.96
CA GLY A 327 -0.97 5.80 6.87
C GLY A 327 -1.00 6.57 8.19
N MET A 328 -0.86 5.89 9.32
CA MET A 328 -0.62 6.48 10.64
C MET A 328 0.86 6.33 11.05
N ARG A 329 1.28 6.93 12.16
CA ARG A 329 2.63 6.82 12.74
C ARG A 329 2.53 6.21 14.13
N TRP A 330 3.23 5.11 14.36
CA TRP A 330 3.31 4.45 15.66
C TRP A 330 4.71 4.60 16.23
N ASP A 331 4.78 5.05 17.48
CA ASP A 331 5.99 5.05 18.31
C ASP A 331 5.92 3.85 19.24
N ALA A 332 6.84 2.90 19.06
CA ALA A 332 6.84 1.65 19.80
C ALA A 332 7.39 1.79 21.23
N GLU A 333 8.14 2.84 21.55
CA GLU A 333 8.70 3.05 22.89
C GLU A 333 7.65 3.62 23.85
N SER A 334 6.92 4.63 23.39
CA SER A 334 5.82 5.25 24.13
C SER A 334 4.49 4.52 23.94
N ASP A 335 4.43 3.58 22.97
CA ASP A 335 3.20 3.01 22.46
C ASP A 335 2.19 4.13 22.16
N THR A 336 2.54 5.05 21.25
CA THR A 336 1.69 6.18 20.79
C THR A 336 1.39 6.17 19.28
N LEU A 337 0.13 6.40 18.89
CA LEU A 337 -0.35 6.32 17.52
C LEU A 337 -0.83 7.69 17.10
N SER A 338 -0.14 8.29 16.16
CA SER A 338 -0.37 9.65 15.67
C SER A 338 -0.72 9.64 14.19
N PHE A 339 -1.34 10.72 13.71
CA PHE A 339 -1.58 10.89 12.28
C PHE A 339 -0.27 11.19 11.54
N ALA A 340 -0.18 10.78 10.27
CA ALA A 340 0.93 11.18 9.43
C ALA A 340 0.99 12.72 9.29
N GLU A 341 2.21 13.27 9.24
CA GLU A 341 2.50 14.70 9.38
C GLU A 341 1.51 15.65 8.67
N THR A 342 0.85 16.51 9.45
CA THR A 342 -0.01 17.61 8.99
C THR A 342 0.79 18.86 8.57
N LYS A 343 2.02 18.69 8.08
CA LYS A 343 2.91 19.81 7.67
C LYS A 343 2.25 20.74 6.65
N GLN A 344 1.34 20.22 5.83
CA GLN A 344 0.61 20.99 4.83
C GLN A 344 -0.38 22.00 5.45
N LEU A 345 -0.84 21.77 6.69
CA LEU A 345 -1.70 22.72 7.42
C LEU A 345 -0.92 23.94 7.93
N LYS A 346 0.42 23.89 7.94
CA LYS A 346 1.30 24.96 8.43
C LYS A 346 1.73 25.97 7.35
N MET A 347 1.22 25.85 6.12
CA MET A 347 1.57 26.79 5.06
C MET A 347 0.80 28.11 5.24
N ASP A 348 1.54 29.18 5.54
CA ASP A 348 1.05 30.56 5.48
C ASP A 348 0.94 30.98 4.00
N THR A 349 -0.12 30.52 3.37
CA THR A 349 -0.51 30.91 2.01
C THR A 349 -1.85 31.61 2.07
N GLN A 350 -2.07 32.52 1.13
CA GLN A 350 -3.37 33.20 1.00
C GLN A 350 -4.45 32.14 0.76
N LEU A 351 -5.46 32.11 1.64
CA LEU A 351 -6.46 31.05 1.60
C LEU A 351 -7.36 31.23 0.38
N THR A 352 -7.37 30.21 -0.48
CA THR A 352 -8.28 30.09 -1.62
C THR A 352 -9.14 28.85 -1.43
N LYS A 353 -10.23 28.75 -2.20
CA LYS A 353 -11.07 27.54 -2.21
C LYS A 353 -10.27 26.29 -2.59
N ARG A 354 -9.33 26.41 -3.56
CA ARG A 354 -8.42 25.32 -3.95
C ARG A 354 -7.53 24.91 -2.79
N GLU A 355 -6.97 25.87 -2.08
CA GLU A 355 -6.05 25.60 -0.98
C GLU A 355 -6.77 24.96 0.21
N LEU A 356 -7.97 25.43 0.54
CA LEU A 356 -8.80 24.84 1.59
C LEU A 356 -9.13 23.37 1.25
N LEU A 357 -9.58 23.10 0.02
CA LEU A 357 -9.83 21.71 -0.43
C LEU A 357 -8.54 20.88 -0.32
N ARG A 358 -7.42 21.36 -0.88
CA ARG A 358 -6.13 20.67 -0.84
C ARG A 358 -5.70 20.31 0.58
N GLN A 359 -5.78 21.26 1.50
CA GLN A 359 -5.39 21.06 2.89
C GLN A 359 -6.36 20.12 3.63
N SER A 360 -7.66 20.22 3.38
CA SER A 360 -8.66 19.34 3.98
C SER A 360 -8.55 17.89 3.50
N SER A 361 -8.34 17.68 2.19
CA SER A 361 -8.19 16.35 1.59
C SER A 361 -6.85 15.69 1.94
N ALA A 362 -5.86 16.47 2.40
CA ALA A 362 -4.58 15.93 2.87
C ALA A 362 -4.69 15.23 4.23
N ILE A 363 -5.81 15.38 4.95
CA ILE A 363 -6.05 14.75 6.25
C ILE A 363 -6.41 13.28 5.99
N TYR A 364 -5.45 12.39 6.27
CA TYR A 364 -5.66 10.96 6.16
C TYR A 364 -6.09 10.38 7.51
N ASP A 365 -7.36 9.99 7.63
CA ASP A 365 -7.94 9.44 8.85
C ASP A 365 -8.55 8.05 8.61
N PRO A 366 -7.71 6.99 8.62
CA PRO A 366 -8.16 5.65 8.29
C PRO A 366 -9.05 5.02 9.37
N LEU A 367 -9.21 5.67 10.53
CA LEU A 367 -10.06 5.18 11.64
C LEU A 367 -11.34 6.02 11.81
N GLY A 368 -11.50 7.13 11.10
CA GLY A 368 -12.61 8.07 11.26
C GLY A 368 -12.62 8.80 12.61
N LEU A 369 -11.48 8.93 13.27
CA LEU A 369 -11.37 9.58 14.60
C LEU A 369 -11.46 11.11 14.53
N LEU A 370 -11.10 11.71 13.40
CA LEU A 370 -11.15 13.15 13.12
C LEU A 370 -12.44 13.58 12.45
N GLY A 371 -13.35 12.65 12.11
CA GLY A 371 -14.68 12.92 11.52
C GLY A 371 -15.40 14.15 12.10
N PRO A 372 -15.51 14.28 13.44
CA PRO A 372 -16.11 15.45 14.10
C PRO A 372 -15.50 16.81 13.74
N ILE A 373 -14.24 16.85 13.29
CA ILE A 373 -13.52 18.07 12.92
C ILE A 373 -13.42 18.20 11.41
N THR A 374 -13.16 17.11 10.69
CA THR A 374 -13.09 17.12 9.22
C THR A 374 -14.44 17.49 8.59
N ILE A 375 -15.56 17.21 9.27
CA ILE A 375 -16.88 17.66 8.82
C ILE A 375 -16.98 19.20 8.73
N ARG A 376 -16.34 19.95 9.63
CA ARG A 376 -16.31 21.43 9.57
C ARG A 376 -15.56 21.91 8.33
N ALA A 377 -14.46 21.25 7.99
CA ALA A 377 -13.74 21.51 6.74
C ALA A 377 -14.61 21.26 5.50
N LYS A 378 -15.33 20.12 5.48
CA LYS A 378 -16.27 19.76 4.41
C LYS A 378 -17.42 20.78 4.29
N THR A 379 -18.01 21.19 5.40
CA THR A 379 -19.07 22.21 5.43
C THR A 379 -18.59 23.54 4.87
N LEU A 380 -17.40 24.01 5.28
CA LEU A 380 -16.77 25.22 4.75
C LEU A 380 -16.62 25.18 3.23
N ILE A 381 -16.12 24.07 2.65
CA ILE A 381 -15.99 23.90 1.19
C ILE A 381 -17.35 23.95 0.51
N GLN A 382 -18.36 23.31 1.10
CA GLN A 382 -19.72 23.31 0.55
C GLN A 382 -20.30 24.73 0.54
N GLU A 383 -20.07 25.52 1.60
CA GLU A 383 -20.49 26.92 1.64
C GLU A 383 -19.81 27.77 0.57
N LEU A 384 -18.51 27.59 0.36
CA LEU A 384 -17.77 28.31 -0.68
C LEU A 384 -18.33 28.05 -2.07
N TRP A 385 -18.76 26.83 -2.35
CA TRP A 385 -19.46 26.52 -3.60
C TRP A 385 -20.84 27.15 -3.69
N LYS A 386 -21.64 27.07 -2.63
CA LYS A 386 -22.97 27.71 -2.57
C LYS A 386 -22.88 29.22 -2.81
N LYS A 387 -21.82 29.86 -2.31
CA LYS A 387 -21.54 31.29 -2.46
C LYS A 387 -20.90 31.66 -3.81
N GLY A 388 -20.50 30.69 -4.63
CA GLY A 388 -20.01 30.92 -5.99
C GLY A 388 -18.55 31.37 -6.12
N TYR A 389 -17.72 31.18 -5.09
CA TYR A 389 -16.29 31.56 -5.14
C TYR A 389 -15.53 30.81 -6.24
N ALA A 390 -14.61 31.48 -6.93
CA ALA A 390 -13.70 30.83 -7.88
C ALA A 390 -12.62 29.99 -7.16
N TRP A 391 -11.90 29.14 -7.91
CA TRP A 391 -10.89 28.23 -7.32
C TRP A 391 -9.73 28.97 -6.64
N ASP A 392 -9.21 29.98 -7.30
CA ASP A 392 -8.00 30.71 -6.92
C ASP A 392 -8.32 32.12 -6.38
N GLU A 393 -9.60 32.38 -6.09
CA GLU A 393 -10.06 33.62 -5.46
C GLU A 393 -9.69 33.64 -3.98
N THR A 394 -9.26 34.80 -3.49
CA THR A 394 -8.94 35.03 -2.08
C THR A 394 -10.22 35.01 -1.26
N LEU A 395 -10.23 34.23 -0.17
CA LEU A 395 -11.39 34.15 0.71
C LEU A 395 -11.41 35.30 1.75
N PRO A 396 -12.61 35.73 2.19
CA PRO A 396 -12.75 36.72 3.26
C PRO A 396 -12.11 36.28 4.58
N LYS A 397 -11.76 37.28 5.41
CA LYS A 397 -11.03 37.04 6.67
C LYS A 397 -11.83 36.18 7.64
N GLU A 398 -13.16 36.25 7.59
CA GLU A 398 -14.08 35.45 8.39
C GLU A 398 -13.91 33.95 8.10
N ILE A 399 -13.83 33.57 6.82
CA ILE A 399 -13.63 32.17 6.40
C ILE A 399 -12.20 31.72 6.72
N GLU A 400 -11.23 32.62 6.56
CA GLU A 400 -9.83 32.34 6.92
C GLU A 400 -9.67 32.07 8.44
N ASN A 401 -10.39 32.82 9.28
CA ASN A 401 -10.39 32.62 10.72
C ASN A 401 -11.06 31.28 11.08
N GLU A 402 -12.22 30.97 10.49
CA GLU A 402 -12.91 29.70 10.74
C GLU A 402 -12.06 28.49 10.30
N TRP A 403 -11.41 28.58 9.13
CA TRP A 403 -10.46 27.57 8.69
C TRP A 403 -9.25 27.45 9.63
N THR A 404 -8.76 28.57 10.16
CA THR A 404 -7.66 28.59 11.13
C THR A 404 -8.05 27.89 12.43
N ASP A 405 -9.28 28.06 12.90
CA ASP A 405 -9.80 27.34 14.06
C ASP A 405 -9.86 25.83 13.81
N VAL A 406 -10.38 25.42 12.64
CA VAL A 406 -10.39 24.00 12.23
C VAL A 406 -8.97 23.43 12.18
N LYS A 407 -8.01 24.15 11.58
CA LYS A 407 -6.60 23.74 11.56
C LYS A 407 -6.03 23.57 12.96
N ASN A 408 -6.30 24.51 13.86
CA ASN A 408 -5.81 24.46 15.24
C ASN A 408 -6.38 23.25 15.99
N ASP A 409 -7.67 22.97 15.83
CA ASP A 409 -8.31 21.79 16.43
C ASP A 409 -7.71 20.49 15.89
N ILE A 410 -7.46 20.40 14.57
CA ILE A 410 -6.76 19.25 13.96
C ILE A 410 -5.34 19.13 14.53
N LEU A 411 -4.58 20.22 14.62
CA LEU A 411 -3.21 20.22 15.12
C LEU A 411 -3.13 19.82 16.60
N GLN A 412 -4.10 20.24 17.41
CA GLN A 412 -4.18 19.85 18.82
C GLN A 412 -4.42 18.35 18.99
N ILE A 413 -5.33 17.76 18.21
CA ILE A 413 -5.59 16.31 18.29
C ILE A 413 -4.47 15.47 17.67
N THR A 414 -3.87 15.96 16.58
CA THR A 414 -2.83 15.21 15.84
C THR A 414 -1.45 15.25 16.50
N THR A 415 -1.21 16.17 17.45
CA THR A 415 0.10 16.29 18.12
C THR A 415 0.34 15.24 19.21
N LYS A 416 -0.69 14.71 19.86
CA LYS A 416 -0.59 13.62 20.85
C LYS A 416 -1.89 12.82 20.95
N LEU A 417 -2.00 11.75 20.19
CA LEU A 417 -2.89 10.64 20.50
C LEU A 417 -2.07 9.57 21.21
N ASP A 418 -2.32 9.35 22.50
CA ASP A 418 -1.76 8.18 23.19
C ASP A 418 -2.35 6.91 22.51
N THR A 419 -1.56 5.87 22.14
CA THR A 419 -2.14 4.62 21.58
C THR A 419 -2.94 3.86 22.62
N ILE A 420 -2.79 4.25 23.87
CA ILE A 420 -3.54 3.71 24.98
C ILE A 420 -4.89 4.44 24.93
N THR A 421 -5.95 3.83 24.38
CA THR A 421 -6.81 3.03 25.25
C THR A 421 -7.84 2.21 24.45
N ALA A 422 -7.47 1.04 23.92
CA ALA A 422 -8.43 -0.08 23.89
C ALA A 422 -8.45 -0.77 25.25
N ASN A 423 -7.27 -0.99 25.85
CA ASN A 423 -7.15 -1.61 27.18
C ASN A 423 -7.64 -0.75 28.37
N LYS A 424 -7.92 0.55 28.20
CA LYS A 424 -8.72 1.33 29.20
C LYS A 424 -10.02 1.92 28.68
N LEU A 425 -10.51 1.50 27.50
CA LEU A 425 -11.92 1.75 27.13
C LEU A 425 -12.87 1.07 28.13
N PHE A 426 -12.43 -0.04 28.75
CA PHE A 426 -13.16 -0.71 29.83
C PHE A 426 -12.79 -0.25 31.25
N GLU A 427 -11.53 0.13 31.52
CA GLU A 427 -11.10 0.51 32.89
C GLU A 427 -11.34 1.99 33.27
N ARG A 428 -11.75 2.86 32.34
CA ARG A 428 -12.21 4.23 32.68
C ARG A 428 -13.56 4.53 32.05
N LYS A 429 -14.63 4.05 32.68
CA LYS A 429 -15.93 4.73 32.60
C LYS A 429 -15.73 6.19 33.05
N GLY A 430 -15.73 7.14 32.12
CA GLY A 430 -16.04 8.55 32.45
C GLY A 430 -15.12 9.67 31.98
N LEU A 431 -14.16 9.48 31.07
CA LEU A 431 -13.30 10.63 30.63
C LEU A 431 -13.29 10.92 29.13
N LEU A 432 -13.41 9.92 28.25
CA LEU A 432 -13.46 10.18 26.79
C LEU A 432 -14.80 10.75 26.33
N LEU A 433 -15.90 10.36 26.99
CA LEU A 433 -17.19 11.02 26.81
C LEU A 433 -17.20 12.43 27.39
N ASP A 434 -16.43 12.74 28.43
CA ASP A 434 -16.67 13.96 29.20
C ASP A 434 -16.04 15.22 28.55
N HIS A 435 -14.90 15.09 27.84
CA HIS A 435 -14.33 16.23 27.09
C HIS A 435 -14.99 16.43 25.73
N PHE A 436 -15.35 15.34 25.04
CA PHE A 436 -16.05 15.38 23.76
C PHE A 436 -17.53 15.75 23.92
N ALA A 437 -18.24 15.20 24.92
CA ALA A 437 -19.65 15.55 25.16
C ALA A 437 -19.81 16.97 25.69
N LYS A 438 -18.92 17.48 26.55
CA LYS A 438 -19.09 18.82 27.12
C LYS A 438 -19.02 19.95 26.10
N ARG A 439 -18.27 19.79 25.00
CA ARG A 439 -18.22 20.81 23.94
C ARG A 439 -19.30 20.55 22.87
N TRP A 440 -19.53 19.29 22.51
CA TRP A 440 -20.56 18.90 21.54
C TRP A 440 -21.99 19.18 22.02
N PHE A 441 -22.33 18.83 23.28
CA PHE A 441 -23.67 19.08 23.84
C PHE A 441 -23.93 20.56 24.11
N ASN A 442 -22.91 21.35 24.49
CA ASN A 442 -23.12 22.75 24.84
C ASN A 442 -23.13 23.69 23.63
N GLU A 443 -22.47 23.35 22.52
CA GLU A 443 -22.39 24.22 21.33
C GLU A 443 -23.26 23.75 20.14
N TYR A 444 -23.57 22.45 20.00
CA TYR A 444 -24.10 21.91 18.73
C TYR A 444 -25.38 21.07 18.83
N LEU A 445 -25.94 20.82 20.02
CA LEU A 445 -27.25 20.18 20.16
C LEU A 445 -28.45 20.95 19.55
N PRO A 446 -28.43 22.29 19.35
CA PRO A 446 -29.59 22.98 18.75
C PRO A 446 -29.82 22.65 17.26
N VAL A 447 -28.92 21.91 16.60
CA VAL A 447 -29.00 21.61 15.15
C VAL A 447 -29.51 20.19 14.86
N ALA A 448 -29.68 19.34 15.88
CA ALA A 448 -30.09 17.94 15.74
C ALA A 448 -31.41 17.56 16.44
N GLU A 449 -32.26 18.53 16.80
CA GLU A 449 -33.62 18.26 17.26
C GLU A 449 -34.60 18.17 16.08
N PHE A 450 -34.56 17.07 15.33
CA PHE A 450 -35.71 16.56 14.58
C PHE A 450 -35.49 15.07 14.34
N ILE A 451 -35.80 14.26 15.35
CA ILE A 451 -36.43 12.93 15.29
C ILE A 451 -36.77 12.60 16.75
N SER A 452 -37.94 13.06 17.21
CA SER A 452 -38.52 12.62 18.46
C SER A 452 -39.07 11.20 18.26
N LEU A 453 -38.38 10.19 18.81
CA LEU A 453 -38.96 8.89 19.10
C LEU A 453 -39.80 8.97 20.40
N GLU A 454 -40.89 9.73 20.33
CA GLU A 454 -41.98 9.68 21.31
C GLU A 454 -43.30 9.63 20.53
N ASN A 455 -43.63 8.45 20.02
CA ASN A 455 -45.00 8.05 19.66
C ASN A 455 -45.08 6.53 19.43
N ILE A 456 -44.52 5.74 20.34
CA ILE A 456 -45.01 4.37 20.55
C ILE A 456 -45.94 4.44 21.77
N GLY A 457 -47.14 4.93 21.49
CA GLY A 457 -48.26 4.88 22.42
C GLY A 457 -48.77 3.45 22.53
N THR A 458 -48.92 3.01 23.76
CA THR A 458 -49.75 1.88 24.18
C THR A 458 -51.20 2.09 23.76
N SER A 459 -51.71 1.22 22.88
CA SER A 459 -53.06 0.64 22.90
C SER A 459 -53.18 -0.47 21.89
#